data_AF-A0A2K2G271-F1
#
_entry.id   AF-A0A2K2G271-F1
#
_cell.length_a   1.000
_cell.length_b   1.000
_cell.length_c   1.000
_cell.angle_alpha   90.00
_cell.angle_beta   90.00
_cell.angle_gamma   90.00
#
_symmetry.space_group_name_H-M   'P 1'
#
loop_
_entity.id
_entity.type
_entity.pdbx_description
1 polymer ?
#
loop_
_entity_poly.entity_id
_entity_poly.type
_entity_poly.pdbx_seq_one_letter_code
_entity_poly.pdbx_strand_id
1 'polypeptide(L)'
;MMGRSSRTPLLVAAAALLVAANIWWFWPGSEKAAEPLFKLADTNDYGPMGGPLTVRAGTAELNAAPIFDPSINGWRVAGRQVNDLRPYMTVNSGGYSPTDSAPFLLVRFRAEATADEVRRALLSLAEKKICLVALPDAYEAGASERAPEVAARRIVSVLDDAGKPVTCPAPPNPFGHQSPAAASSASI
;
A
#
# COMPACT_ATOMS: atom_id res chain seq x y z
N MET A 1 -2.87 63.15 42.71
CA MET A 1 -3.17 62.72 41.33
C MET A 1 -2.03 61.82 40.85
N MET A 2 -2.21 60.50 40.93
CA MET A 2 -1.17 59.52 40.55
C MET A 2 -1.27 59.27 39.04
N GLY A 3 -0.26 59.72 38.27
CA GLY A 3 -0.22 59.56 36.81
C GLY A 3 -0.12 58.09 36.43
N ARG A 4 -1.17 57.57 35.79
CA ARG A 4 -1.22 56.19 35.29
C ARG A 4 -0.26 56.11 34.08
N SER A 5 0.88 55.46 34.28
CA SER A 5 1.95 55.32 33.28
C SER A 5 1.40 54.71 31.97
N SER A 6 1.50 55.45 30.87
CA SER A 6 1.05 55.04 29.53
C SER A 6 1.90 53.93 28.89
N ARG A 7 2.97 53.48 29.57
CA ARG A 7 3.94 52.50 29.05
C ARG A 7 3.55 51.05 29.31
N THR A 8 2.71 50.81 30.32
CA THR A 8 2.25 49.48 30.71
C THR A 8 1.38 48.78 29.65
N PRO A 9 0.42 49.44 28.96
CA PRO A 9 -0.36 48.76 27.92
C PRO A 9 0.47 48.40 26.69
N LEU A 10 1.51 49.19 26.38
CA LEU A 10 2.41 48.95 25.24
C LEU A 10 3.28 47.71 25.45
N LEU A 11 3.79 47.50 26.66
CA LEU A 11 4.58 46.31 27.01
C LEU A 11 3.73 45.04 27.00
N VAL A 12 2.48 45.11 27.46
CA VAL A 12 1.55 43.97 27.42
C VAL A 12 1.19 43.60 25.99
N ALA A 13 0.95 44.58 25.11
CA ALA A 13 0.68 44.34 23.70
C ALA A 13 1.88 43.73 22.96
N ALA A 14 3.10 44.21 23.23
CA ALA A 14 4.32 43.67 22.66
C ALA A 14 4.58 42.22 23.13
N ALA A 15 4.36 41.93 24.41
CA ALA A 15 4.48 40.58 24.94
C ALA A 15 3.45 39.62 24.32
N ALA A 16 2.20 40.06 24.14
CA ALA A 16 1.16 39.25 23.50
C ALA A 16 1.49 38.91 22.03
N LEU A 17 2.04 39.87 21.28
CA LEU A 17 2.47 39.65 19.89
C LEU A 17 3.64 38.66 19.80
N LEU A 18 4.60 38.72 20.73
CA LEU A 18 5.73 37.79 20.76
C LEU A 18 5.29 36.37 21.12
N VAL A 19 4.31 36.21 22.01
CA VAL A 19 3.73 34.92 22.35
C VAL A 19 2.92 34.36 21.18
N ALA A 20 2.09 35.17 20.52
CA ALA A 20 1.31 34.75 19.36
C ALA A 20 2.21 34.33 18.18
N ALA A 21 3.31 35.06 17.92
CA ALA A 21 4.29 34.71 16.91
C ALA A 21 5.04 33.40 17.23
N ASN A 22 5.30 33.12 18.52
CA ASN A 22 5.88 31.83 18.94
C ASN A 22 4.89 30.67 18.76
N ILE A 23 3.61 30.88 19.11
CA ILE A 23 2.58 29.83 18.99
C ILE A 23 2.36 29.45 17.51
N TRP A 24 2.51 30.38 16.57
CA TRP A 24 2.39 30.10 15.13
C TRP A 24 3.45 29.11 14.62
N TRP A 25 4.68 29.15 15.15
CA TRP A 25 5.74 28.20 14.79
C TRP A 25 5.48 26.79 15.32
N PHE A 26 4.71 26.69 16.40
CA PHE A 26 4.32 25.42 17.03
C PHE A 26 2.93 24.94 16.60
N TRP A 27 2.27 25.61 15.66
CA TRP A 27 1.16 24.99 14.95
C TRP A 27 1.78 24.16 13.82
N PRO A 28 1.92 22.84 13.98
CA PRO A 28 2.19 22.03 12.81
C PRO A 28 0.95 22.23 11.96
N GLY A 29 1.12 22.87 10.80
CA GLY A 29 0.10 22.80 9.77
C GLY A 29 -0.27 21.32 9.69
N SER A 30 -1.54 21.01 9.93
CA SER A 30 -2.12 19.71 9.68
C SER A 30 -2.16 19.53 8.16
N GLU A 31 -0.98 19.48 7.55
CA GLU A 31 -0.77 18.88 6.25
C GLU A 31 -1.25 17.45 6.43
N LYS A 32 -2.51 17.22 6.05
CA LYS A 32 -3.01 15.86 5.83
C LYS A 32 -1.93 15.21 4.98
N ALA A 33 -1.21 14.25 5.56
CA ALA A 33 -0.16 13.54 4.86
C ALA A 33 -0.71 13.16 3.48
N ALA A 34 -0.04 13.61 2.42
CA ALA A 34 -0.48 13.37 1.07
C ALA A 34 -0.78 11.87 0.93
N GLU A 35 -1.97 11.56 0.41
CA GLU A 35 -2.42 10.18 0.31
C GLU A 35 -1.39 9.38 -0.51
N PRO A 36 -0.92 8.21 -0.01
CA PRO A 36 0.14 7.48 -0.70
C PRO A 36 -0.35 6.99 -2.06
N LEU A 37 0.54 6.98 -3.06
CA LEU A 37 0.25 6.49 -4.42
C LEU A 37 -0.33 5.07 -4.43
N PHE A 38 0.08 4.25 -3.47
CA PHE A 38 -0.49 2.94 -3.19
C PHE A 38 -0.25 2.57 -1.73
N LYS A 39 -1.12 1.73 -1.17
CA LYS A 39 -0.98 1.11 0.14
C LYS A 39 -0.98 -0.41 -0.01
N LEU A 40 0.08 -1.05 0.47
CA LEU A 40 0.11 -2.49 0.70
C LEU A 40 -0.26 -2.77 2.17
N ALA A 41 -0.90 -3.90 2.42
CA ALA A 41 -1.33 -4.29 3.75
C ALA A 41 -0.12 -4.43 4.68
N ASP A 42 -0.23 -3.84 5.85
CA ASP A 42 0.68 -4.05 6.98
C ASP A 42 0.05 -5.00 8.01
N THR A 43 0.78 -5.32 9.08
CA THR A 43 0.31 -6.22 10.14
C THR A 43 -1.03 -5.82 10.76
N ASN A 44 -1.36 -4.53 10.79
CA ASN A 44 -2.62 -4.04 11.34
C ASN A 44 -3.79 -4.32 10.39
N ASP A 45 -3.54 -4.40 9.07
CA ASP A 45 -4.54 -4.68 8.04
C ASP A 45 -4.97 -6.17 7.98
N TYR A 46 -4.28 -7.06 8.71
CA TYR A 46 -4.56 -8.50 8.76
C TYR A 46 -5.34 -8.95 10.02
N GLY A 47 -5.55 -8.05 11.00
CA GLY A 47 -6.21 -8.36 12.25
C GLY A 47 -5.31 -9.12 13.26
N PRO A 48 -5.84 -9.46 14.46
CA PRO A 48 -5.04 -9.87 15.62
C PRO A 48 -4.28 -11.20 15.47
N MET A 49 -4.59 -11.99 14.45
CA MET A 49 -3.98 -13.31 14.19
C MET A 49 -3.43 -13.44 12.77
N GLY A 50 -3.45 -12.36 11.99
CA GLY A 50 -3.04 -12.40 10.59
C GLY A 50 -1.71 -11.69 10.36
N GLY A 51 -0.97 -12.14 9.36
CA GLY A 51 0.26 -11.51 8.89
C GLY A 51 0.37 -11.65 7.37
N PRO A 52 1.39 -11.03 6.75
CA PRO A 52 1.69 -11.29 5.35
C PRO A 52 1.97 -12.78 5.15
N LEU A 53 1.53 -13.32 4.01
CA LEU A 53 1.79 -14.71 3.66
C LEU A 53 3.25 -14.83 3.22
N THR A 54 4.08 -15.52 3.98
CA THR A 54 5.47 -15.79 3.57
C THR A 54 5.48 -16.95 2.59
N VAL A 55 6.05 -16.74 1.41
CA VAL A 55 6.15 -17.75 0.34
C VAL A 55 7.60 -17.94 -0.04
N ARG A 56 8.01 -19.18 -0.33
CA ARG A 56 9.32 -19.45 -0.91
C ARG A 56 9.18 -19.46 -2.41
N ALA A 57 9.93 -18.58 -3.08
CA ALA A 57 9.99 -18.53 -4.53
C ALA A 57 11.41 -18.92 -4.96
N GLY A 58 11.57 -20.04 -5.64
CA GLY A 58 12.86 -20.43 -6.19
C GLY A 58 13.23 -19.57 -7.40
N THR A 59 14.48 -19.71 -7.85
CA THR A 59 15.01 -18.98 -9.01
C THR A 59 14.21 -19.25 -10.28
N ALA A 60 13.71 -20.48 -10.46
CA ALA A 60 12.90 -20.83 -11.63
C ALA A 60 11.54 -20.10 -11.61
N GLU A 61 10.85 -20.08 -10.46
CA GLU A 61 9.58 -19.38 -10.28
C GLU A 61 9.76 -17.86 -10.46
N LEU A 62 10.84 -17.29 -9.91
CA LEU A 62 11.17 -15.88 -10.09
C LEU A 62 11.47 -15.56 -11.55
N ASN A 63 12.18 -16.41 -12.29
CA ASN A 63 12.45 -16.18 -13.71
C ASN A 63 11.22 -16.37 -14.61
N ALA A 64 10.24 -17.17 -14.17
CA ALA A 64 8.96 -17.34 -14.86
C ALA A 64 7.91 -16.27 -14.47
N ALA A 65 8.15 -15.49 -13.41
CA ALA A 65 7.19 -14.53 -12.91
C ALA A 65 6.89 -13.41 -13.94
N PRO A 66 5.63 -12.96 -14.04
CA PRO A 66 5.27 -11.78 -14.83
C PRO A 66 6.08 -10.55 -14.43
N ILE A 67 6.62 -9.86 -15.42
CA ILE A 67 7.30 -8.57 -15.27
C ILE A 67 6.44 -7.45 -15.86
N PHE A 68 6.30 -6.34 -15.14
CA PHE A 68 5.63 -5.17 -15.68
C PHE A 68 6.54 -4.43 -16.67
N ASP A 69 6.04 -4.18 -17.87
CA ASP A 69 6.70 -3.43 -18.93
C ASP A 69 5.99 -2.07 -19.11
N PRO A 70 6.60 -0.97 -18.62
CA PRO A 70 5.97 0.35 -18.66
C PRO A 70 5.90 0.93 -20.08
N SER A 71 6.65 0.40 -21.06
CA SER A 71 6.60 0.85 -22.45
C SER A 71 5.28 0.49 -23.14
N ILE A 72 4.66 -0.61 -22.69
CA ILE A 72 3.35 -1.09 -23.17
C ILE A 72 2.27 -0.97 -22.08
N ASN A 73 2.61 -0.38 -20.94
CA ASN A 73 1.76 -0.30 -19.74
C ASN A 73 1.08 -1.65 -19.41
N GLY A 74 1.86 -2.74 -19.41
CA GLY A 74 1.31 -4.08 -19.40
C GLY A 74 2.30 -5.14 -18.90
N TRP A 75 1.89 -6.39 -18.94
CA TRP A 75 2.64 -7.50 -18.35
C TRP A 75 3.31 -8.35 -19.42
N ARG A 76 4.50 -8.85 -19.10
CA ARG A 76 5.22 -9.81 -19.94
C ARG A 76 5.63 -11.04 -19.15
N VAL A 77 5.61 -12.19 -19.81
CA VAL A 77 6.16 -13.45 -19.31
C VAL A 77 7.06 -14.03 -20.39
N ALA A 78 8.29 -14.39 -20.03
CA ALA A 78 9.29 -14.89 -20.98
C ALA A 78 9.39 -14.03 -22.27
N GLY A 79 9.35 -12.70 -22.11
CA GLY A 79 9.43 -11.74 -23.20
C GLY A 79 8.16 -11.55 -24.04
N ARG A 80 7.06 -12.26 -23.76
CA ARG A 80 5.78 -12.10 -24.49
C ARG A 80 4.77 -11.31 -23.68
N GLN A 81 4.03 -10.41 -24.32
CA GLN A 81 2.93 -9.71 -23.68
C GLN A 81 1.82 -10.69 -23.26
N VAL A 82 1.30 -10.51 -22.05
CA VAL A 82 0.20 -11.29 -21.50
C VAL A 82 -0.90 -10.36 -20.97
N ASN A 83 -2.15 -10.69 -21.31
CA ASN A 83 -3.32 -9.89 -20.91
C ASN A 83 -4.09 -10.50 -19.73
N ASP A 84 -4.04 -11.82 -19.58
CA ASP A 84 -4.60 -12.54 -18.44
C ASP A 84 -3.47 -13.08 -17.56
N LEU A 85 -3.51 -12.68 -16.28
CA LEU A 85 -2.52 -13.07 -15.27
C LEU A 85 -3.00 -14.22 -14.38
N ARG A 86 -4.29 -14.57 -14.45
CA ARG A 86 -4.87 -15.66 -13.64
C ARG A 86 -4.16 -17.00 -13.82
N PRO A 87 -3.70 -17.40 -15.02
CA PRO A 87 -2.93 -18.64 -15.19
C PRO A 87 -1.58 -18.66 -14.46
N TYR A 88 -1.07 -17.50 -14.04
CA TYR A 88 0.20 -17.36 -13.32
C TYR A 88 0.00 -17.18 -11.82
N MET A 89 -1.26 -17.15 -11.35
CA MET A 89 -1.54 -17.15 -9.92
C MET A 89 -1.21 -18.52 -9.34
N THR A 90 -0.62 -18.49 -8.14
CA THR A 90 -0.23 -19.69 -7.41
C THR A 90 -0.89 -19.70 -6.04
N VAL A 91 -0.95 -20.87 -5.41
CA VAL A 91 -1.47 -21.06 -4.06
C VAL A 91 -0.34 -21.58 -3.19
N ASN A 92 -0.18 -21.05 -1.97
CA ASN A 92 0.82 -21.61 -1.06
C ASN A 92 0.27 -22.95 -0.52
N SER A 93 0.82 -24.05 -1.01
CA SER A 93 0.35 -25.39 -0.69
C SER A 93 0.84 -25.92 0.66
N GLY A 94 1.67 -25.14 1.38
CA GLY A 94 2.38 -25.58 2.58
C GLY A 94 1.94 -24.95 3.90
N GLY A 95 0.89 -24.14 3.91
CA GLY A 95 0.46 -23.42 5.12
C GLY A 95 -0.57 -24.17 5.98
N TYR A 96 -0.56 -23.90 7.28
CA TYR A 96 -1.45 -24.51 8.28
C TYR A 96 -2.76 -23.71 8.48
N SER A 97 -2.91 -22.53 7.85
CA SER A 97 -4.08 -21.65 7.99
C SER A 97 -4.91 -21.57 6.70
N PRO A 98 -6.25 -21.44 6.77
CA PRO A 98 -7.09 -21.18 5.59
C PRO A 98 -6.72 -19.89 4.83
N THR A 99 -6.05 -18.93 5.48
CA THR A 99 -5.47 -17.75 4.82
C THR A 99 -4.24 -18.06 3.97
N ASP A 100 -3.59 -19.20 4.21
CA ASP A 100 -2.39 -19.62 3.48
C ASP A 100 -2.73 -20.21 2.11
N SER A 101 -4.00 -20.54 1.86
CA SER A 101 -4.45 -21.10 0.58
C SER A 101 -4.91 -20.06 -0.43
N ALA A 102 -4.87 -18.76 -0.08
CA ALA A 102 -5.33 -17.70 -0.96
C ALA A 102 -4.44 -17.60 -2.22
N PRO A 103 -5.02 -17.63 -3.44
CA PRO A 103 -4.26 -17.43 -4.66
C PRO A 103 -3.58 -16.07 -4.66
N PHE A 104 -2.26 -16.06 -4.90
CA PHE A 104 -1.44 -14.86 -5.01
C PHE A 104 -0.69 -14.84 -6.34
N LEU A 105 -0.26 -13.65 -6.76
CA LEU A 105 0.57 -13.48 -7.94
C LEU A 105 1.98 -13.05 -7.54
N LEU A 106 2.98 -13.88 -7.85
CA LEU A 106 4.38 -13.47 -7.80
C LEU A 106 4.66 -12.61 -9.03
N VAL A 107 5.11 -11.37 -8.84
CA VAL A 107 5.46 -10.46 -9.93
C VAL A 107 6.84 -9.89 -9.75
N ARG A 108 7.43 -9.40 -10.83
CA ARG A 108 8.74 -8.74 -10.82
C ARG A 108 8.66 -7.33 -11.38
N PHE A 109 9.59 -6.53 -10.91
CA PHE A 109 9.90 -5.22 -11.46
C PHE A 109 11.34 -5.20 -11.99
N ARG A 110 11.61 -4.25 -12.89
CA ARG A 110 13.00 -3.93 -13.24
C ARG A 110 13.69 -3.33 -12.01
N ALA A 111 15.02 -3.46 -11.93
CA ALA A 111 15.77 -3.01 -10.75
C ALA A 111 15.61 -1.49 -10.52
N GLU A 112 15.45 -0.75 -11.61
CA GLU A 112 15.29 0.70 -11.69
C GLU A 112 13.82 1.17 -11.74
N ALA A 113 12.86 0.31 -11.36
CA ALA A 113 11.45 0.67 -11.42
C ALA A 113 11.11 1.85 -10.51
N THR A 114 10.43 2.85 -11.08
CA THR A 114 10.03 4.05 -10.32
C THR A 114 8.76 3.81 -9.50
N ALA A 115 8.49 4.68 -8.51
CA ALA A 115 7.27 4.60 -7.72
C ALA A 115 5.99 4.68 -8.58
N ASP A 116 6.01 5.46 -9.67
CA ASP A 116 4.89 5.52 -10.62
C ASP A 116 4.75 4.24 -11.45
N GLU A 117 5.86 3.61 -11.85
CA GLU A 117 5.81 2.32 -12.54
C GLU A 117 5.22 1.22 -11.64
N VAL A 118 5.63 1.19 -10.36
CA VAL A 118 5.05 0.28 -9.36
C VAL A 118 3.56 0.59 -9.15
N ARG A 119 3.18 1.87 -9.02
CA ARG A 119 1.78 2.29 -8.91
C ARG A 119 0.95 1.78 -10.10
N ARG A 120 1.38 2.04 -11.34
CA ARG A 120 0.66 1.60 -12.56
C ARG A 120 0.55 0.08 -12.65
N ALA A 121 1.59 -0.64 -12.26
CA ALA A 121 1.54 -2.09 -12.20
C ALA A 121 0.51 -2.57 -11.17
N LEU A 122 0.56 -2.09 -9.93
CA LEU A 122 -0.38 -2.46 -8.87
C LEU A 122 -1.82 -2.07 -9.24
N LEU A 123 -2.02 -0.92 -9.90
CA LEU A 123 -3.31 -0.49 -10.41
C LEU A 123 -3.86 -1.51 -11.41
N SER A 124 -3.05 -1.94 -12.38
CA SER A 124 -3.47 -2.93 -13.38
C SER A 124 -3.85 -4.29 -12.77
N LEU A 125 -3.27 -4.65 -11.62
CA LEU A 125 -3.65 -5.85 -10.87
C LEU A 125 -4.96 -5.64 -10.11
N ALA A 126 -5.11 -4.51 -9.42
CA ALA A 126 -6.32 -4.17 -8.69
C ALA A 126 -7.56 -4.09 -9.59
N GLU A 127 -7.41 -3.51 -10.79
CA GLU A 127 -8.46 -3.48 -11.82
C GLU A 127 -8.89 -4.87 -12.28
N LYS A 128 -7.93 -5.81 -12.37
CA LYS A 128 -8.17 -7.23 -12.69
C LYS A 128 -8.60 -8.06 -11.49
N LYS A 129 -8.84 -7.43 -10.32
CA LYS A 129 -9.20 -8.08 -9.05
C LYS A 129 -8.15 -9.06 -8.52
N ILE A 130 -6.88 -8.85 -8.89
CA ILE A 130 -5.73 -9.57 -8.34
C ILE A 130 -5.20 -8.75 -7.16
N CYS A 131 -5.64 -9.10 -5.96
CA CYS A 131 -5.42 -8.28 -4.77
C CYS A 131 -4.31 -8.78 -3.84
N LEU A 132 -3.76 -9.98 -4.07
CA LEU A 132 -2.68 -10.54 -3.25
C LEU A 132 -1.46 -10.75 -4.14
N VAL A 133 -0.38 -10.03 -3.82
CA VAL A 133 0.84 -9.97 -4.65
C VAL A 133 2.07 -10.27 -3.83
N ALA A 134 2.92 -11.15 -4.35
CA ALA A 134 4.26 -11.38 -3.82
C ALA A 134 5.23 -10.53 -4.62
N LEU A 135 5.86 -9.58 -3.93
CA LEU A 135 6.87 -8.69 -4.49
C LEU A 135 8.21 -9.13 -3.92
N PRO A 136 9.08 -9.81 -4.68
CA PRO A 136 10.43 -10.07 -4.22
C PRO A 136 11.13 -8.72 -4.08
N ASP A 137 11.64 -8.43 -2.89
CA ASP A 137 12.61 -7.34 -2.72
C ASP A 137 13.76 -7.56 -3.71
N ALA A 138 14.32 -6.46 -4.22
CA ALA A 138 15.30 -6.42 -5.32
C ALA A 138 16.06 -7.74 -5.50
N TYR A 139 15.58 -8.56 -6.44
CA TYR A 139 16.19 -9.86 -6.72
C TYR A 139 17.55 -9.62 -7.38
N GLU A 140 18.62 -9.75 -6.60
CA GLU A 140 19.96 -9.85 -7.16
C GLU A 140 20.14 -11.24 -7.76
N ALA A 141 20.22 -11.29 -9.09
CA ALA A 141 20.52 -12.52 -9.81
C ALA A 141 21.90 -13.06 -9.34
N GLY A 142 21.88 -14.10 -8.49
CA GLY A 142 23.08 -14.70 -7.90
C GLY A 142 23.04 -14.87 -6.37
N ALA A 143 22.00 -14.36 -5.68
CA ALA A 143 21.90 -14.46 -4.23
C ALA A 143 21.42 -15.86 -3.75
N SER A 144 22.39 -16.72 -3.42
CA SER A 144 22.27 -17.99 -2.69
C SER A 144 21.43 -19.12 -3.32
N GLU A 145 21.82 -20.38 -3.09
CA GLU A 145 21.06 -21.57 -3.50
C GLU A 145 19.72 -21.74 -2.75
N ARG A 146 19.44 -20.92 -1.73
CA ARG A 146 18.18 -20.97 -0.98
C ARG A 146 17.16 -20.02 -1.61
N ALA A 147 15.97 -20.55 -1.90
CA ALA A 147 14.83 -19.78 -2.36
C ALA A 147 14.54 -18.63 -1.37
N PRO A 148 14.58 -17.35 -1.80
CA PRO A 148 14.24 -16.24 -0.92
C PRO A 148 12.81 -16.37 -0.41
N GLU A 149 12.61 -15.96 0.83
CA GLU A 149 11.29 -15.80 1.41
C GLU A 149 10.73 -14.45 0.94
N VAL A 150 9.62 -14.50 0.23
CA VAL A 150 8.91 -13.34 -0.32
C VAL A 150 7.62 -13.16 0.47
N ALA A 151 7.34 -11.93 0.90
CA ALA A 151 6.08 -11.62 1.55
C ALA A 151 5.01 -11.35 0.49
N ALA A 152 3.98 -12.20 0.43
CA ALA A 152 2.76 -11.91 -0.30
C ALA A 152 1.90 -10.94 0.53
N ARG A 153 1.68 -9.75 -0.04
CA ARG A 153 0.95 -8.64 0.59
C ARG A 153 -0.32 -8.34 -0.16
N ARG A 154 -1.36 -7.97 0.59
CA ARG A 154 -2.60 -7.50 -0.02
C ARG A 154 -2.40 -6.07 -0.52
N ILE A 155 -2.83 -5.78 -1.73
CA ILE A 155 -3.03 -4.40 -2.20
C ILE A 155 -4.25 -3.87 -1.44
N VAL A 156 -4.12 -2.75 -0.74
CA VAL A 156 -5.24 -2.11 -0.02
C VAL A 156 -5.88 -1.06 -0.91
N SER A 157 -5.07 -0.16 -1.44
CA SER A 157 -5.49 0.89 -2.36
C SER A 157 -4.37 1.24 -3.33
N VAL A 158 -4.74 1.70 -4.53
CA VAL A 158 -3.84 2.29 -5.52
C VAL A 158 -4.53 3.49 -6.13
N LEU A 159 -3.85 4.62 -6.25
CA LEU A 159 -4.40 5.79 -6.92
C LEU A 159 -4.36 5.60 -8.44
N ASP A 160 -5.47 5.86 -9.11
CA ASP A 160 -5.54 5.96 -10.56
C ASP A 160 -4.93 7.29 -11.06
N ASP A 161 -4.90 7.48 -12.38
CA ASP A 161 -4.31 8.69 -12.99
C ASP A 161 -5.11 9.97 -12.71
N ALA A 162 -6.36 9.84 -12.23
CA ALA A 162 -7.18 10.94 -11.76
C ALA A 162 -7.01 11.19 -10.24
N GLY A 163 -6.15 10.43 -9.57
CA GLY A 163 -5.95 10.49 -8.11
C GLY A 163 -7.06 9.84 -7.30
N LYS A 164 -7.94 9.04 -7.93
CA LYS A 164 -9.00 8.32 -7.23
C LYS A 164 -8.50 6.94 -6.78
N PRO A 165 -8.78 6.52 -5.54
CA PRO A 165 -8.34 5.22 -5.05
C PRO A 165 -9.16 4.07 -5.66
N VAL A 166 -8.45 3.11 -6.23
CA VAL A 166 -8.94 1.76 -6.56
C VAL A 166 -8.62 0.84 -5.39
N THR A 167 -9.66 0.35 -4.71
CA THR A 167 -9.51 -0.47 -3.50
C THR A 167 -9.68 -1.95 -3.79
N CYS A 168 -8.89 -2.74 -3.07
CA CYS A 168 -8.99 -4.19 -3.08
C CYS A 168 -9.72 -4.63 -1.80
N PRO A 169 -10.80 -5.42 -1.91
CA PRO A 169 -11.61 -5.79 -0.75
C PRO A 169 -10.78 -6.55 0.27
N ALA A 170 -11.16 -6.43 1.55
CA ALA A 170 -10.65 -7.33 2.57
C ALA A 170 -11.03 -8.77 2.22
N PRO A 171 -10.15 -9.75 2.51
CA PRO A 171 -10.56 -11.15 2.42
C PRO A 171 -11.80 -11.36 3.29
N PRO A 172 -12.75 -12.20 2.86
CA PRO A 172 -13.89 -12.53 3.70
C PRO A 172 -13.36 -13.04 5.04
N ASN A 173 -13.75 -12.37 6.12
CA ASN A 173 -13.29 -12.69 7.46
C ASN A 173 -13.65 -14.16 7.75
N PRO A 174 -12.69 -15.07 7.95
CA PRO A 174 -12.99 -16.49 8.18
C PRO A 174 -13.77 -16.72 9.47
N PHE A 175 -13.85 -15.70 10.35
CA PHE A 175 -14.58 -15.73 11.61
C PHE A 175 -15.88 -14.91 11.62
N GLY A 176 -16.36 -14.45 10.46
CA GLY A 176 -17.76 -14.09 10.26
C GLY A 176 -18.45 -13.29 11.37
N HIS A 177 -17.97 -12.08 11.66
CA HIS A 177 -18.88 -11.03 12.15
C HIS A 177 -19.05 -10.01 11.04
N GLN A 178 -20.18 -10.10 10.35
CA GLN A 178 -20.66 -9.03 9.48
C GLN A 178 -20.65 -7.73 10.31
N SER A 179 -19.81 -6.77 9.95
CA SER A 179 -19.99 -5.40 10.45
C SER A 179 -21.31 -4.89 9.89
N PRO A 180 -22.29 -4.50 10.72
CA PRO A 180 -23.61 -4.04 10.26
C PRO A 180 -23.58 -2.65 9.60
N ALA A 181 -22.40 -2.07 9.30
CA ALA A 181 -22.28 -0.70 8.84
C ALA A 181 -22.64 -0.47 7.35
N ALA A 182 -23.12 -1.49 6.63
CA ALA A 182 -23.61 -1.35 5.27
C ALA A 182 -25.04 -1.89 5.11
N ALA A 183 -25.92 -1.61 6.08
CA ALA A 183 -27.36 -1.63 5.81
C ALA A 183 -27.76 -0.28 5.20
N SER A 184 -28.07 -0.33 3.91
CA SER A 184 -28.66 0.71 3.05
C SER A 184 -29.37 1.85 3.77
N SER A 185 -28.87 3.07 3.59
CA SER A 185 -29.73 4.26 3.54
C SER A 185 -30.42 4.29 2.18
N ALA A 186 -31.41 3.42 1.99
CA ALA A 186 -32.40 3.56 0.94
C ALA A 186 -33.66 4.12 1.60
N SER A 187 -33.81 5.44 1.56
CA SER A 187 -35.08 6.10 1.89
C SER A 187 -35.95 6.11 0.64
N ILE A 188 -37.15 5.53 0.77
CA ILE A 188 -38.30 5.81 -0.09
C ILE A 188 -38.85 7.19 0.29
#